data_AF-A0A4R7RSB4-F1
#
_entry.id   AF-A0A4R7RSB4-F1
#
_cell.length_a   1.000
_cell.length_b   1.000
_cell.length_c   1.000
_cell.angle_alpha   90.00
_cell.angle_beta   90.00
_cell.angle_gamma   90.00
#
_symmetry.space_group_name_H-M   'P 1'
#
loop_
_entity.id
_entity.type
_entity.pdbx_description
1 polymer ?
#
loop_
_entity_poly.entity_id
_entity_poly.type
_entity_poly.pdbx_seq_one_letter_code
_entity_poly.pdbx_strand_id
1 'polypeptide(L)'
;MKTLADIVRQAQDTTGCSVNSPTGMPVLPGSFTLPPDVQEFYALCGGLDMFPKEDWGWRIVKPSEFLRADQVVLELAYRDHPDDFDTTPSEGLYVVAVRGCGPDYISIDTHPARLGRCFDSYSGDHATENSRVVALSFTEMLNKLFEHRQEGYFWEEAFYGYFGQPDSNLKLQGRPSPKLPLP
;
A
#
# COMPACT_ATOMS: atom_id res chain seq x y z
N MET A 1 15.37 -8.17 -5.08
CA MET A 1 14.53 -7.13 -4.47
C MET A 1 15.46 -6.16 -3.76
N LYS A 2 15.28 -4.85 -3.93
CA LYS A 2 16.08 -3.83 -3.23
C LYS A 2 15.63 -3.73 -1.77
N THR A 3 16.55 -3.31 -0.90
CA THR A 3 16.21 -2.97 0.50
C THR A 3 15.44 -1.64 0.55
N LEU A 4 14.80 -1.34 1.68
CA LEU A 4 14.13 -0.04 1.87
C LEU A 4 15.12 1.12 1.81
N ALA A 5 16.29 0.99 2.43
CA ALA A 5 17.35 1.98 2.36
C ALA A 5 17.81 2.23 0.90
N ASP A 6 17.97 1.18 0.11
CA ASP A 6 18.33 1.31 -1.32
C ASP A 6 17.24 2.02 -2.12
N ILE A 7 15.96 1.73 -1.83
CA ILE A 7 14.83 2.37 -2.52
C ILE A 7 14.75 3.85 -2.15
N VAL A 8 14.82 4.19 -0.86
CA VAL A 8 14.77 5.57 -0.40
C VAL A 8 15.92 6.37 -1.00
N ARG A 9 17.14 5.81 -1.01
CA ARG A 9 18.29 6.44 -1.65
C ARG A 9 18.08 6.62 -3.16
N GLN A 10 17.61 5.59 -3.85
CA GLN A 10 17.30 5.70 -5.27
C GLN A 10 16.26 6.79 -5.54
N ALA A 11 15.25 6.91 -4.68
CA ALA A 11 14.21 7.93 -4.80
C ALA A 11 14.80 9.35 -4.66
N GLN A 12 15.74 9.55 -3.74
CA GLN A 12 16.45 10.83 -3.56
C GLN A 12 17.23 11.21 -4.83
N ASP A 13 17.80 10.22 -5.52
CA ASP A 13 18.60 10.42 -6.73
C ASP A 13 17.75 10.45 -8.03
N THR A 14 16.45 10.18 -7.96
CA THR A 14 15.57 10.07 -9.14
C THR A 14 14.80 11.37 -9.37
N THR A 15 15.03 12.01 -10.53
CA THR A 15 14.24 13.18 -10.96
C THR A 15 12.75 12.84 -11.02
N GLY A 16 11.92 13.66 -10.38
CA GLY A 16 10.48 13.45 -10.29
C GLY A 16 10.03 12.72 -9.02
N CYS A 17 10.95 12.28 -8.16
CA CYS A 17 10.64 11.79 -6.82
C CYS A 17 10.95 12.85 -5.74
N SER A 18 10.24 12.80 -4.62
CA SER A 18 10.59 13.54 -3.41
C SER A 18 10.43 12.70 -2.15
N VAL A 19 11.45 12.72 -1.30
CA VAL A 19 11.48 12.00 -0.03
C VAL A 19 11.28 13.00 1.11
N ASN A 20 10.26 12.76 1.93
CA ASN A 20 9.97 13.59 3.10
C ASN A 20 10.88 13.20 4.27
N SER A 21 11.32 14.15 5.09
CA SER A 21 12.06 13.81 6.33
C SER A 21 11.17 13.03 7.30
N PRO A 22 11.72 12.12 8.13
CA PRO A 22 10.96 11.40 9.15
C PRO A 22 10.16 12.34 10.06
N THR A 23 8.89 12.01 10.33
CA THR A 23 7.98 12.81 11.18
C THR A 23 7.39 12.02 12.35
N GLY A 24 7.86 10.79 12.57
CA GLY A 24 7.36 9.89 13.61
C GLY A 24 6.83 8.58 13.02
N MET A 25 6.04 7.87 13.81
CA MET A 25 5.45 6.58 13.46
C MET A 25 3.92 6.69 13.38
N PRO A 26 3.25 5.92 12.50
CA PRO A 26 1.82 5.72 12.56
C PRO A 26 1.37 5.24 13.95
N VAL A 27 0.22 5.71 14.40
CA VAL A 27 -0.40 5.27 15.65
C VAL A 27 -1.54 4.33 15.32
N LEU A 28 -1.48 3.11 15.88
CA LEU A 28 -2.50 2.08 15.70
C LEU A 28 -3.22 1.78 17.03
N PRO A 29 -4.48 1.32 17.00
CA PRO A 29 -5.12 0.72 18.16
C PRO A 29 -4.34 -0.51 18.67
N GLY A 30 -4.41 -0.80 19.98
CA GLY A 30 -3.55 -1.79 20.63
C GLY A 30 -3.70 -3.24 20.14
N SER A 31 -4.78 -3.58 19.43
CA SER A 31 -4.99 -4.89 18.79
C SER A 31 -4.26 -5.07 17.46
N PHE A 32 -3.75 -3.98 16.87
CA PHE A 32 -3.07 -3.96 15.58
C PHE A 32 -1.59 -3.68 15.74
N THR A 33 -0.79 -4.13 14.78
CA THR A 33 0.67 -4.01 14.81
C THR A 33 1.18 -3.44 13.51
N LEU A 34 2.10 -2.48 13.59
CA LEU A 34 2.73 -1.93 12.39
C LEU A 34 3.72 -2.96 11.85
N PRO A 35 3.66 -3.34 10.55
CA PRO A 35 4.62 -4.27 9.97
C PRO A 35 6.07 -3.78 10.19
N PRO A 36 7.03 -4.68 10.47
CA PRO A 36 8.42 -4.28 10.76
C PRO A 36 9.07 -3.46 9.65
N ASP A 37 8.74 -3.75 8.39
CA ASP A 37 9.25 -3.03 7.23
C ASP A 37 8.58 -1.66 7.02
N VAL A 38 7.35 -1.47 7.49
CA VAL A 38 6.73 -0.13 7.58
C VAL A 38 7.40 0.71 8.69
N GLN A 39 7.74 0.10 9.83
CA GLN A 39 8.51 0.78 10.89
C GLN A 39 9.89 1.21 10.38
N GLU A 40 10.59 0.32 9.68
CA GLU A 40 11.89 0.63 9.06
C GLU A 40 11.77 1.79 8.06
N PHE A 41 10.76 1.76 7.19
CA PHE A 41 10.51 2.84 6.23
C PHE A 41 10.31 4.19 6.91
N TYR A 42 9.45 4.27 7.94
CA TYR A 42 9.19 5.53 8.62
C TYR A 42 10.36 6.02 9.50
N ALA A 43 11.27 5.13 9.89
CA ALA A 43 12.55 5.52 10.48
C ALA A 43 13.52 6.13 9.45
N LEU A 44 13.43 5.73 8.18
CA LEU A 44 14.26 6.24 7.08
C LEU A 44 13.72 7.55 6.48
N CYS A 45 12.40 7.67 6.31
CA CYS A 45 11.75 8.86 5.75
C CYS A 45 10.31 9.04 6.23
N GLY A 46 9.72 10.23 6.08
CA GLY A 46 8.35 10.53 6.51
C GLY A 46 7.28 10.29 5.45
N GLY A 47 7.59 9.54 4.40
CA GLY A 47 6.76 9.39 3.20
C GLY A 47 7.54 9.69 1.92
N LEU A 48 6.92 9.38 0.78
CA LEU A 48 7.59 9.40 -0.51
C LEU A 48 6.59 9.71 -1.63
N ASP A 49 6.89 10.72 -2.44
CA ASP A 49 6.16 11.01 -3.66
C ASP A 49 6.97 10.51 -4.86
N MET A 50 6.36 9.68 -5.70
CA MET A 50 6.94 9.10 -6.90
C MET A 50 6.19 9.65 -8.10
N PHE A 51 6.83 10.57 -8.84
CA PHE A 51 6.30 11.17 -10.06
C PHE A 51 4.94 11.86 -9.87
N PRO A 52 4.79 12.81 -8.92
CA PRO A 52 3.50 13.39 -8.55
C PRO A 52 2.83 14.23 -9.66
N LYS A 53 3.52 14.49 -10.78
CA LYS A 53 2.98 15.19 -11.95
C LYS A 53 2.38 14.24 -12.99
N GLU A 54 2.53 12.94 -12.80
CA GLU A 54 2.10 11.90 -13.71
C GLU A 54 0.83 11.22 -13.18
N ASP A 55 -0.10 10.85 -14.06
CA ASP A 55 -1.37 10.20 -13.68
C ASP A 55 -1.17 8.77 -13.11
N TRP A 56 0.02 8.21 -13.31
CA TRP A 56 0.46 6.93 -12.75
C TRP A 56 1.37 7.10 -11.53
N GLY A 57 1.60 8.33 -11.09
CA GLY A 57 2.40 8.66 -9.92
C GLY A 57 1.75 8.16 -8.62
N TRP A 58 2.60 7.71 -7.69
CA TRP A 58 2.19 7.16 -6.41
C TRP A 58 2.81 7.95 -5.27
N ARG A 59 2.03 8.12 -4.20
CA ARG A 59 2.49 8.70 -2.95
C ARG A 59 2.36 7.68 -1.84
N ILE A 60 3.46 7.39 -1.15
CA ILE A 60 3.46 6.72 0.14
C ILE A 60 3.11 7.76 1.19
N VAL A 61 2.03 7.49 1.93
CA VAL A 61 1.41 8.45 2.84
C VAL A 61 2.33 8.77 4.02
N LYS A 62 2.16 9.96 4.62
CA LYS A 62 2.86 10.33 5.86
C LYS A 62 2.32 9.53 7.04
N PRO A 63 3.06 9.43 8.17
CA PRO A 63 2.55 8.79 9.38
C PRO A 63 1.16 9.29 9.84
N SER A 64 0.89 10.59 9.68
CA SER A 64 -0.41 11.20 10.04
C SER A 64 -1.55 10.88 9.07
N GLU A 65 -1.23 10.34 7.90
CA GLU A 65 -2.17 9.97 6.84
C GLU A 65 -2.30 8.44 6.71
N PHE A 66 -1.59 7.67 7.56
CA PHE A 66 -1.73 6.22 7.68
C PHE A 66 -3.02 5.91 8.46
N LEU A 67 -4.15 6.07 7.78
CA LEU A 67 -5.50 5.97 8.35
C LEU A 67 -6.17 4.65 7.96
N ARG A 68 -7.14 4.23 8.76
CA ARG A 68 -7.96 3.05 8.49
C ARG A 68 -8.58 3.15 7.10
N ALA A 69 -8.46 2.11 6.30
CA ALA A 69 -8.80 2.14 4.88
C ALA A 69 -10.31 2.33 4.64
N ASP A 70 -11.19 1.76 5.48
CA ASP A 70 -12.63 2.01 5.39
C ASP A 70 -12.97 3.51 5.43
N GLN A 71 -12.29 4.27 6.30
CA GLN A 71 -12.52 5.71 6.49
C GLN A 71 -12.16 6.53 5.26
N VAL A 72 -11.15 6.08 4.51
CA VAL A 72 -10.59 6.81 3.37
C VAL A 72 -11.24 6.36 2.07
N VAL A 73 -11.37 5.05 1.86
CA VAL A 73 -11.82 4.44 0.60
C VAL A 73 -13.34 4.45 0.49
N LEU A 74 -14.04 4.29 1.62
CA LEU A 74 -15.50 4.21 1.71
C LEU A 74 -16.09 5.38 2.50
N GLU A 75 -15.45 6.56 2.44
CA GLU A 75 -15.73 7.75 3.28
C GLU A 75 -17.22 7.98 3.58
N LEU A 76 -18.08 8.01 2.55
CA LEU A 76 -19.51 8.26 2.72
C LEU A 76 -20.21 7.11 3.46
N ALA A 77 -19.95 5.86 3.08
CA ALA A 77 -20.57 4.70 3.70
C ALA A 77 -20.09 4.54 5.16
N TYR A 78 -18.79 4.72 5.40
CA TYR A 78 -18.22 4.67 6.74
C TYR A 78 -18.78 5.77 7.65
N ARG A 79 -18.94 6.99 7.13
CA ARG A 79 -19.50 8.10 7.90
C ARG A 79 -20.96 7.85 8.29
N ASP A 80 -21.75 7.30 7.39
CA ASP A 80 -23.18 7.12 7.59
C ASP A 80 -23.47 5.86 8.43
N HIS A 81 -22.65 4.81 8.29
CA HIS A 81 -22.80 3.52 8.96
C HIS A 81 -21.46 2.91 9.44
N PRO A 82 -20.77 3.52 10.42
CA PRO A 82 -19.44 3.03 10.87
C PRO A 82 -19.51 1.62 11.48
N ASP A 83 -20.62 1.30 12.15
CA ASP A 83 -20.84 0.01 12.81
C ASP A 83 -20.86 -1.18 11.82
N ASP A 84 -21.13 -0.94 10.54
CA ASP A 84 -21.12 -1.99 9.49
C ASP A 84 -19.70 -2.47 9.17
N PHE A 85 -18.69 -1.64 9.47
CA PHE A 85 -17.28 -1.92 9.21
C PHE A 85 -16.53 -2.34 10.48
N ASP A 86 -17.03 -1.93 11.64
CA ASP A 86 -16.49 -2.32 12.92
C ASP A 86 -16.71 -3.83 13.15
N THR A 87 -15.78 -4.47 13.85
CA THR A 87 -15.69 -5.92 14.07
C THR A 87 -15.52 -6.77 12.81
N THR A 88 -15.31 -6.16 11.63
CA THR A 88 -15.02 -6.88 10.40
C THR A 88 -13.51 -7.05 10.19
N PRO A 89 -13.08 -7.98 9.32
CA PRO A 89 -11.67 -8.12 8.98
C PRO A 89 -11.01 -6.86 8.39
N SER A 90 -11.78 -5.87 7.90
CA SER A 90 -11.24 -4.64 7.29
C SER A 90 -10.67 -3.65 8.31
N GLU A 91 -10.97 -3.78 9.61
CA GLU A 91 -10.39 -2.93 10.66
C GLU A 91 -8.86 -2.95 10.71
N GLY A 92 -8.25 -4.04 10.23
CA GLY A 92 -6.80 -4.18 10.12
C GLY A 92 -6.19 -3.48 8.92
N LEU A 93 -6.98 -3.01 7.96
CA LEU A 93 -6.49 -2.41 6.72
C LEU A 93 -6.27 -0.91 6.89
N TYR A 94 -5.07 -0.45 6.54
CA TYR A 94 -4.69 0.97 6.60
C TYR A 94 -4.16 1.42 5.24
N VAL A 95 -4.51 2.63 4.81
CA VAL A 95 -3.96 3.20 3.57
C VAL A 95 -2.48 3.43 3.75
N VAL A 96 -1.69 2.94 2.80
CA VAL A 96 -0.24 3.14 2.78
C VAL A 96 0.25 3.83 1.52
N ALA A 97 -0.47 3.68 0.40
CA ALA A 97 -0.19 4.41 -0.82
C ALA A 97 -1.47 4.93 -1.47
N VAL A 98 -1.34 6.07 -2.15
CA VAL A 98 -2.40 6.71 -2.95
C VAL A 98 -1.83 7.07 -4.31
N ARG A 99 -2.59 6.79 -5.36
CA ARG A 99 -2.26 7.21 -6.72
C ARG A 99 -2.83 8.60 -6.97
N GLY A 100 -2.01 9.52 -7.47
CA GLY A 100 -2.41 10.92 -7.66
C GLY A 100 -3.05 11.53 -6.40
N CYS A 101 -4.29 12.01 -6.52
CA CYS A 101 -5.09 12.52 -5.41
C CYS A 101 -6.21 11.54 -4.96
N GLY A 102 -6.08 10.26 -5.28
CA GLY A 102 -7.16 9.27 -5.25
C GLY A 102 -7.88 9.17 -6.62
N PRO A 103 -8.80 8.21 -6.81
CA PRO A 103 -9.41 7.35 -5.79
C PRO A 103 -8.74 5.97 -5.64
N ASP A 104 -7.59 5.73 -6.27
CA ASP A 104 -6.92 4.43 -6.21
C ASP A 104 -5.91 4.38 -5.07
N TYR A 105 -6.11 3.43 -4.16
CA TYR A 105 -5.27 3.25 -2.99
C TYR A 105 -4.66 1.86 -2.95
N ILE A 106 -3.57 1.74 -2.20
CA ILE A 106 -3.10 0.46 -1.69
C ILE A 106 -3.24 0.52 -0.18
N SER A 107 -3.93 -0.48 0.38
CA SER A 107 -3.97 -0.69 1.83
C SER A 107 -3.00 -1.79 2.25
N ILE A 108 -2.60 -1.77 3.51
CA ILE A 108 -1.76 -2.78 4.14
C ILE A 108 -2.43 -3.30 5.41
N ASP A 109 -2.33 -4.61 5.65
CA ASP A 109 -2.94 -5.24 6.81
C ASP A 109 -1.99 -5.19 8.02
N THR A 110 -2.54 -4.70 9.13
CA THR A 110 -1.89 -4.54 10.44
C THR A 110 -2.39 -5.58 11.46
N HIS A 111 -3.34 -6.42 11.07
CA HIS A 111 -3.81 -7.52 11.90
C HIS A 111 -2.75 -8.63 11.96
N PRO A 112 -2.36 -9.14 13.15
CA PRO A 112 -1.28 -10.12 13.29
C PRO A 112 -1.40 -11.37 12.40
N ALA A 113 -2.62 -11.84 12.15
CA ALA A 113 -2.87 -13.02 11.31
C ALA A 113 -2.63 -12.80 9.80
N ARG A 114 -2.49 -11.56 9.33
CA ARG A 114 -2.35 -11.20 7.91
C ARG A 114 -1.31 -10.08 7.69
N LEU A 115 -0.45 -9.88 8.69
CA LEU A 115 0.44 -8.73 8.83
C LEU A 115 1.30 -8.50 7.57
N GLY A 116 1.25 -7.28 7.02
CA GLY A 116 2.11 -6.84 5.92
C GLY A 116 1.56 -7.08 4.51
N ARG A 117 0.47 -7.84 4.36
CA ARG A 117 -0.18 -8.03 3.05
C ARG A 117 -0.71 -6.70 2.53
N CYS A 118 -0.45 -6.41 1.27
CA CYS A 118 -0.90 -5.20 0.58
C CYS A 118 -2.02 -5.54 -0.40
N PHE A 119 -3.04 -4.69 -0.47
CA PHE A 119 -4.24 -4.90 -1.25
C PHE A 119 -4.50 -3.75 -2.22
N ASP A 120 -5.01 -4.05 -3.42
CA ASP A 120 -5.67 -3.01 -4.19
C ASP A 120 -6.92 -2.55 -3.40
N SER A 121 -7.08 -1.25 -3.26
CA SER A 121 -8.13 -0.67 -2.42
C SER A 121 -8.74 0.51 -3.14
N TYR A 122 -9.91 0.25 -3.68
CA TYR A 122 -10.78 1.24 -4.29
C TYR A 122 -12.22 0.90 -3.91
N SER A 123 -13.14 1.85 -4.05
CA SER A 123 -14.48 1.77 -3.45
C SER A 123 -15.33 0.57 -3.89
N GLY A 124 -15.03 -0.04 -5.05
CA GLY A 124 -15.78 -1.20 -5.56
C GLY A 124 -15.40 -2.53 -4.90
N ASP A 125 -14.14 -2.70 -4.51
CA ASP A 125 -13.60 -3.99 -4.09
C ASP A 125 -13.00 -4.00 -2.69
N HIS A 126 -12.87 -2.85 -2.01
CA HIS A 126 -12.19 -2.75 -0.72
C HIS A 126 -12.67 -3.78 0.30
N ALA A 127 -11.74 -4.58 0.82
CA ALA A 127 -12.00 -5.64 1.82
C ALA A 127 -13.04 -6.70 1.42
N THR A 128 -13.30 -6.86 0.12
CA THR A 128 -14.19 -7.90 -0.43
C THR A 128 -13.40 -9.09 -0.95
N GLU A 129 -14.08 -10.18 -1.32
CA GLU A 129 -13.48 -11.34 -1.99
C GLU A 129 -12.85 -11.03 -3.36
N ASN A 130 -13.07 -9.83 -3.91
CA ASN A 130 -12.42 -9.35 -5.13
C ASN A 130 -11.18 -8.50 -4.87
N SER A 131 -10.95 -8.05 -3.62
CA SER A 131 -9.74 -7.29 -3.27
C SER A 131 -8.51 -8.18 -3.43
N ARG A 132 -7.60 -7.80 -4.32
CA ARG A 132 -6.43 -8.57 -4.69
C ARG A 132 -5.30 -8.34 -3.71
N VAL A 133 -4.62 -9.42 -3.34
CA VAL A 133 -3.33 -9.34 -2.63
C VAL A 133 -2.24 -9.01 -3.66
N VAL A 134 -1.83 -7.75 -3.72
CA VAL A 134 -0.88 -7.25 -4.73
C VAL A 134 0.58 -7.43 -4.31
N ALA A 135 0.85 -7.48 -3.00
CA ALA A 135 2.17 -7.79 -2.43
C ALA A 135 2.02 -8.42 -1.04
N LEU A 136 3.04 -9.15 -0.60
CA LEU A 136 3.05 -9.83 0.71
C LEU A 136 3.80 -9.06 1.79
N SER A 137 4.42 -7.92 1.43
CA SER A 137 5.10 -7.02 2.35
C SER A 137 5.10 -5.59 1.81
N PHE A 138 5.31 -4.61 2.69
CA PHE A 138 5.46 -3.21 2.29
C PHE A 138 6.70 -3.03 1.39
N THR A 139 7.81 -3.69 1.73
CA THR A 139 9.05 -3.62 0.92
C THR A 139 8.83 -4.15 -0.50
N GLU A 140 8.11 -5.27 -0.64
CA GLU A 140 7.79 -5.82 -1.95
C GLU A 140 6.89 -4.88 -2.76
N MET A 141 5.84 -4.33 -2.13
CA MET A 141 4.95 -3.34 -2.75
C MET A 141 5.73 -2.14 -3.28
N LEU A 142 6.62 -1.58 -2.46
CA LEU A 142 7.43 -0.43 -2.83
C LEU A 142 8.39 -0.75 -3.99
N ASN A 143 9.02 -1.93 -4.00
CA ASN A 143 9.82 -2.40 -5.12
C ASN A 143 9.00 -2.45 -6.42
N LYS A 144 7.79 -3.02 -6.37
CA LYS A 144 6.92 -3.15 -7.55
C LYS A 144 6.47 -1.79 -8.07
N LEU A 145 6.08 -0.86 -7.19
CA LEU A 145 5.74 0.51 -7.57
C LEU A 145 6.93 1.22 -8.25
N PHE A 146 8.13 1.11 -7.68
CA PHE A 146 9.32 1.67 -8.30
C PHE A 146 9.68 1.03 -9.63
N GLU A 147 9.35 -0.24 -9.87
CA GLU A 147 9.67 -0.91 -11.13
C GLU A 147 8.64 -0.63 -12.24
N HIS A 148 7.37 -0.43 -11.90
CA HIS A 148 6.24 -0.27 -12.81
C HIS A 148 5.90 1.20 -13.15
N ARG A 149 6.90 2.04 -13.43
CA ARG A 149 6.71 3.49 -13.69
C ARG A 149 6.01 3.78 -15.04
N GLN A 150 4.74 3.43 -15.16
CA GLN A 150 3.93 3.55 -16.37
C GLN A 150 2.43 3.51 -16.03
N GLU A 151 1.59 3.79 -17.03
CA GLU A 151 0.14 3.62 -16.93
C GLU A 151 -0.27 2.18 -16.60
N GLY A 152 -1.47 2.03 -16.03
CA GLY A 152 -1.98 0.75 -15.51
C GLY A 152 -1.51 0.47 -14.08
N TYR A 153 -1.58 -0.80 -13.69
CA TYR A 153 -1.16 -1.27 -12.37
C TYR A 153 -0.23 -2.48 -12.50
N PHE A 154 0.74 -2.60 -11.60
CA PHE A 154 1.71 -3.71 -11.65
C PHE A 154 1.05 -5.09 -11.42
N TRP A 155 -0.17 -5.09 -10.87
CA TRP A 155 -0.91 -6.30 -10.50
C TRP A 155 -1.97 -6.73 -11.53
N GLU A 156 -2.10 -6.02 -12.66
CA GLU A 156 -3.04 -6.42 -13.74
C GLU A 156 -2.73 -7.83 -14.25
N GLU A 157 -1.45 -8.13 -14.44
CA GLU A 157 -1.00 -9.40 -15.01
C GLU A 157 -0.54 -10.41 -13.95
N ALA A 158 -0.31 -9.97 -12.70
CA ALA A 158 0.11 -10.86 -11.62
C ALA A 158 -0.20 -10.37 -10.20
N PHE A 159 -0.91 -11.20 -9.44
CA PHE A 159 -1.25 -10.96 -8.02
C PHE A 159 -1.31 -12.30 -7.25
N TYR A 160 -1.33 -12.27 -5.91
CA TYR A 160 -1.18 -13.48 -5.09
C TYR A 160 -2.48 -14.24 -4.81
N GLY A 161 -3.62 -13.60 -5.01
CA GLY A 161 -4.93 -14.12 -4.61
C GLY A 161 -5.78 -12.99 -4.09
N TYR A 162 -6.73 -13.31 -3.22
CA TYR A 162 -7.75 -12.36 -2.78
C TYR A 162 -7.82 -12.24 -1.25
N PHE A 163 -8.44 -11.16 -0.79
CA PHE A 163 -8.73 -10.92 0.61
C PHE A 163 -9.57 -12.06 1.21
N GLY A 164 -9.35 -12.34 2.50
CA GLY A 164 -9.95 -13.47 3.20
C GLY A 164 -9.29 -14.83 2.93
N GLN A 165 -8.39 -14.96 1.95
CA GLN A 165 -7.70 -16.22 1.69
C GLN A 165 -6.57 -16.50 2.70
N PRO A 166 -6.37 -17.78 3.09
CA PRO A 166 -5.25 -18.17 3.95
C PRO A 166 -3.92 -18.18 3.18
N ASP A 167 -2.80 -18.05 3.90
CA ASP A 167 -1.45 -17.98 3.29
C ASP A 167 -1.13 -19.18 2.39
N SER A 168 -1.62 -20.38 2.73
CA SER A 168 -1.42 -21.59 1.92
C SER A 168 -1.92 -21.45 0.47
N ASN A 169 -2.87 -20.53 0.26
CA ASN A 169 -3.53 -20.31 -1.03
C ASN A 169 -2.98 -19.07 -1.74
N LEU A 170 -2.19 -18.23 -1.07
CA LEU A 170 -1.58 -17.05 -1.66
C LEU A 170 -0.33 -17.45 -2.45
N LYS A 171 -0.47 -17.52 -3.76
CA LYS A 171 0.62 -17.83 -4.70
C LYS A 171 0.54 -16.84 -5.83
N LEU A 172 1.69 -16.35 -6.30
CA LEU A 172 1.72 -15.43 -7.43
C LEU A 172 1.09 -16.12 -8.65
N GLN A 173 -0.05 -15.58 -9.10
CA GLN A 173 -0.79 -15.99 -10.29
C GLN A 173 -0.37 -15.07 -11.43
N GLY A 174 -0.34 -15.57 -12.67
CA GLY A 174 0.01 -14.76 -13.85
C GLY A 174 1.51 -14.51 -14.05
N ARG A 175 1.86 -13.49 -14.85
CA ARG A 175 3.24 -13.13 -15.20
C ARG A 175 3.48 -11.64 -14.97
N PRO A 176 4.47 -11.23 -14.15
CA PRO A 176 4.73 -9.81 -13.92
C PRO A 176 5.04 -9.04 -15.21
N SER A 177 4.59 -7.79 -15.28
CA SER A 177 4.94 -6.89 -16.38
C SER A 177 6.47 -6.73 -16.50
N PRO A 178 7.00 -6.58 -17.73
CA PRO A 178 8.43 -6.35 -17.92
C PRO A 178 8.87 -5.04 -17.26
N LYS A 179 10.08 -5.05 -16.68
CA LYS A 179 10.67 -3.87 -16.02
C LYS A 179 11.03 -2.82 -17.07
N LEU A 180 10.66 -1.56 -16.80
CA LEU A 180 11.14 -0.44 -17.60
C LEU A 180 12.49 0.07 -17.07
N PRO A 181 13.47 0.34 -17.96
CA PRO A 181 14.73 0.97 -17.56
C PRO A 181 14.47 2.36 -16.96
N LEU A 182 15.38 2.79 -16.08
CA LEU A 182 15.42 4.18 -15.62
C LEU A 182 15.87 5.07 -16.77
N PRO A 183 15.28 6.27 -16.97
CA PRO A 183 15.82 7.28 -17.85
C PRO A 183 17.20 7.77 -17.38
#